data_AF-A0A3N4J2Z6-F1
#
_entry.id   AF-A0A3N4J2Z6-F1
#
_cell.length_a   1.000
_cell.length_b   1.000
_cell.length_c   1.000
_cell.angle_alpha   90.00
_cell.angle_beta   90.00
_cell.angle_gamma   90.00
#
_symmetry.space_group_name_H-M   'P 1'
#
loop_
_entity.id
_entity.type
_entity.pdbx_description
1 polymer ?
#
loop_
_entity_poly.entity_id
_entity_poly.type
_entity_poly.pdbx_seq_one_letter_code
_entity_poly.pdbx_strand_id
1 'polypeptide(L)' 'MPKTIHGKRCESTKLEHIEVLELQAQGFTHRQIADRTTVSKSNIAKILRKWKVM' A
#
# COMPACT_ATOMS: atom_id res chain seq x y z
N MET A 1 2.76 16.36 -14.55
CA MET A 1 2.50 15.19 -13.70
C MET A 1 2.26 13.99 -14.62
N PRO A 2 3.16 13.02 -14.77
CA PRO A 2 2.82 11.85 -15.58
C PRO A 2 1.72 11.07 -14.86
N LYS A 3 0.54 11.01 -15.47
CA LYS A 3 -0.56 10.14 -15.05
C LYS A 3 -0.23 8.74 -15.55
N THR A 4 -0.08 7.79 -14.65
CA THR A 4 0.24 6.40 -14.99
C THR A 4 -0.94 5.76 -15.71
N ILE A 5 -0.66 5.37 -16.94
CA ILE A 5 -1.42 4.44 -17.78
C ILE A 5 -1.40 3.11 -17.05
N HIS A 6 -2.53 2.54 -16.61
CA HIS A 6 -2.75 1.09 -16.50
C HIS A 6 -4.23 0.83 -16.19
N GLY A 7 -5.03 0.68 -17.24
CA GLY A 7 -6.41 0.18 -17.19
C GLY A 7 -6.47 -1.35 -17.03
N LYS A 8 -5.79 -1.90 -16.02
CA LYS A 8 -5.95 -3.30 -15.56
C LYS A 8 -5.96 -3.29 -14.03
N ARG A 9 -6.78 -4.15 -13.40
CA ARG A 9 -6.72 -4.37 -11.94
C ARG A 9 -5.30 -4.78 -11.60
N CYS A 10 -4.55 -3.89 -10.96
CA CYS A 10 -3.25 -4.21 -10.40
C CYS A 10 -3.53 -5.06 -9.16
N GLU A 11 -3.46 -6.38 -9.28
CA GLU A 11 -3.43 -7.23 -8.11
C GLU A 11 -2.10 -6.95 -7.40
N SER A 12 -2.15 -6.32 -6.23
CA SER A 12 -0.95 -6.13 -5.42
C SER A 12 -0.40 -7.51 -5.04
N THR A 13 0.90 -7.69 -5.26
CA THR A 13 1.58 -8.96 -4.99
C THR A 13 1.70 -9.17 -3.49
N LYS A 14 1.80 -10.43 -3.02
CA LYS A 14 1.98 -10.75 -1.59
C LYS A 14 3.15 -9.97 -0.94
N LEU A 15 4.21 -9.67 -1.68
CA LEU A 15 5.35 -8.88 -1.21
C LEU A 15 4.97 -7.44 -0.87
N GLU A 16 4.19 -6.76 -1.73
CA GLU A 16 3.69 -5.40 -1.47
C GLU A 16 2.85 -5.35 -0.19
N HIS A 17 2.09 -6.42 0.11
CA HIS A 17 1.31 -6.48 1.34
C HIS A 17 2.18 -6.62 2.59
N ILE A 18 3.25 -7.41 2.52
CA ILE A 18 4.20 -7.60 3.63
C ILE A 18 4.91 -6.27 3.91
N GLU A 19 5.42 -5.61 2.88
CA GLU A 19 6.14 -4.33 3.02
C GLU A 19 5.25 -3.24 3.65
N VAL A 20 3.98 -3.15 3.23
CA VAL A 20 2.99 -2.23 3.83
C VAL A 20 2.75 -2.53 5.31
N LEU A 21 2.66 -3.81 5.69
CA LEU A 21 2.44 -4.22 7.09
C LEU A 21 3.67 -3.94 7.96
N GLU A 22 4.87 -4.22 7.46
CA GLU A 22 6.12 -3.94 8.18
C GLU A 22 6.31 -2.44 8.41
N LEU A 23 6.07 -1.61 7.39
CA LEU A 23 6.16 -0.16 7.53
C LEU A 23 5.10 0.38 8.49
N GLN A 24 3.88 -0.16 8.49
CA GLN A 24 2.87 0.22 9.47
C GLN A 24 3.29 -0.18 10.90
N ALA A 25 3.87 -1.37 11.09
CA ALA A 25 4.37 -1.82 12.38
C ALA A 25 5.52 -0.96 12.92
N GLN A 26 6.33 -0.39 12.02
CA GLN A 26 7.37 0.59 12.36
C GLN A 26 6.81 1.99 12.70
N GLY A 27 5.49 2.20 12.59
CA GLY A 27 4.83 3.46 12.92
C GLY A 27 4.81 4.48 11.78
N PHE A 28 5.09 4.08 10.53
CA PHE A 28 4.96 4.99 9.39
C PHE A 28 3.50 5.33 9.11
N THR A 29 3.25 6.58 8.70
CA THR A 29 1.92 7.01 8.29
C THR A 29 1.58 6.48 6.88
N HIS A 30 0.30 6.34 6.55
CA HIS A 30 -0.14 5.90 5.22
C HIS A 30 0.44 6.73 4.07
N ARG A 31 0.74 8.02 4.31
CA ARG A 31 1.41 8.88 3.33
C ARG A 31 2.84 8.43 3.09
N GLN A 32 3.62 8.28 4.14
CA GLN A 32 5.00 7.84 4.05
C GLN A 32 5.12 6.44 3.45
N ILE A 33 4.17 5.54 3.75
CA ILE A 33 4.12 4.20 3.14
C ILE A 33 3.86 4.33 1.63
N ALA A 34 2.93 5.17 1.19
CA ALA A 34 2.66 5.39 -0.24
C ALA A 34 3.81 6.09 -0.99
N ASP A 35 4.59 6.93 -0.29
CA ASP A 35 5.79 7.56 -0.86
C ASP A 35 6.97 6.57 -0.98
N ARG A 36 6.99 5.50 -0.18
CA ARG A 36 8.05 4.47 -0.16
C ARG A 36 7.72 3.24 -1.02
N THR A 37 6.44 2.92 -1.16
CA THR A 37 5.94 1.74 -1.87
C THR A 37 5.33 2.16 -3.21
N THR A 38 5.18 1.22 -4.13
CA THR A 38 4.37 1.41 -5.35
C THR A 38 2.86 1.38 -5.09
N VAL A 39 2.46 1.20 -3.83
CA VAL A 39 1.07 1.01 -3.43
C VAL A 39 0.38 2.36 -3.18
N SER A 40 -0.72 2.60 -3.88
CA SER A 40 -1.55 3.78 -3.62
C SER A 40 -2.12 3.78 -2.18
N LYS A 41 -2.30 4.97 -1.60
CA LYS A 41 -2.94 5.16 -0.28
C LYS A 41 -4.25 4.39 -0.11
N SER A 42 -5.10 4.38 -1.14
CA SER A 42 -6.39 3.67 -1.10
C SER A 42 -6.22 2.16 -1.03
N ASN A 43 -5.16 1.61 -1.62
CA ASN A 43 -4.86 0.19 -1.54
C ASN A 43 -4.17 -0.18 -0.22
N ILE A 44 -3.28 0.67 0.30
CA ILE A 44 -2.72 0.54 1.66
C ILE A 44 -3.84 0.44 2.71
N ALA A 45 -4.82 1.33 2.68
CA ALA A 45 -5.95 1.29 3.60
C ALA A 45 -6.77 -0.02 3.51
N LYS A 46 -6.92 -0.57 2.30
CA LYS A 46 -7.59 -1.87 2.09
C LYS A 46 -6.77 -3.02 2.65
N ILE A 47 -5.45 -3.00 2.46
CA ILE A 47 -4.51 -4.02 2.98
C ILE A 47 -4.57 -4.02 4.50
N LEU A 48 -4.39 -2.86 5.14
CA LEU A 48 -4.41 -2.73 6.60
C LEU A 48 -5.75 -3.14 7.20
N ARG A 49 -6.87 -2.76 6.56
CA ARG A 49 -8.22 -3.18 6.99
C ARG A 49 -8.42 -4.69 6.86
N LYS A 50 -7.91 -5.31 5.79
CA LYS A 50 -8.04 -6.76 5.56
C LYS A 50 -7.26 -7.58 6.59
N TRP A 51 -6.12 -7.07 7.03
CA TRP A 51 -5.25 -7.74 8.00
C TRP A 51 -5.52 -7.35 9.46
N LYS A 52 -6.56 -6.52 9.71
CA LYS A 52 -7.04 -6.13 11.05
C LYS A 52 -5.91 -5.73 12.00
N VAL A 53 -5.05 -4.82 11.54
CA VAL A 53 -4.09 -4.08 12.41
C VAL A 53 -4.82 -2.90 13.12
N MET A 54 -6.15 -2.88 13.06
CA MET A 54 -7.07 -2.06 13.85
C MET A 54 -8.24 -2.90 14.33
#